data_AF-A0A661VQ78-F1
#
_entry.id   AF-A0A661VQ78-F1
#
_cell.length_a   1.000
_cell.length_b   1.000
_cell.length_c   1.000
_cell.angle_alpha   90.00
_cell.angle_beta   90.00
_cell.angle_gamma   90.00
#
_symmetry.space_group_name_H-M   'P 1'
#
loop_
_entity.id
_entity.type
_entity.pdbx_description
1 polymer ?
#
loop_
_entity_poly.entity_id
_entity_poly.type
_entity_poly.pdbx_seq_one_letter_code
_entity_poly.pdbx_strand_id
1 'polypeptide(L)'
;DYNYAPNPYWDELEGKYTFRILVPPDYPSPYVQVEILDPDCYNAPDPGDSYVEVEYVQTGEKHLRRVGVTSSDDCYSPQDNRTNGCLVHTQDPCRNPLTGEPCNPYWFLRMDENRYYDGSGGTPSSYVSAYNTTTRYTLYYLSEGDNVKHTITSYTKGGADSDANTDLQWVTPAGFRFRLSDYPNVATAEDGSRSFFLEVEPTAGSSENGFDLWAGPVSTYPVPKEVNARNVYLLREGLDRHDSGGIVITGIGYLPLNVNTSTTFTITFGYIPPEAAGVYMRVYNFDNDYPYLGQSLDFYLEGVPDFHVNGVLSRGNQWAMNRFQIPENFVGGYLRARYDTTQYDTSSWRLEYEGVVGNTFVRLIK
;
A
#
# COMPACT_ATOMS: atom_id res chain seq x y z
N ASP A 1 24.83 8.86 9.38
CA ASP A 1 25.24 7.54 8.87
C ASP A 1 26.43 7.61 7.93
N TYR A 2 27.40 6.70 8.08
CA TYR A 2 28.42 6.46 7.05
C TYR A 2 28.11 5.24 6.16
N ASN A 3 27.00 4.51 6.41
CA ASN A 3 26.63 3.29 5.69
C ASN A 3 25.13 3.23 5.32
N TYR A 4 24.50 4.35 4.95
CA TYR A 4 23.21 4.27 4.26
C TYR A 4 23.45 3.71 2.87
N ALA A 5 23.01 2.49 2.61
CA ALA A 5 22.94 1.98 1.24
C ALA A 5 21.64 2.54 0.64
N PRO A 6 21.70 3.44 -0.36
CA PRO A 6 20.49 3.82 -1.06
C PRO A 6 19.83 2.56 -1.61
N ASN A 7 18.50 2.60 -1.78
CA ASN A 7 17.79 1.56 -2.51
C ASN A 7 18.62 1.26 -3.78
N PRO A 8 19.05 0.01 -4.00
CA PRO A 8 19.96 -0.31 -5.09
C PRO A 8 19.34 -0.04 -6.47
N TYR A 9 18.04 0.21 -6.54
CA TYR A 9 17.34 0.66 -7.73
C TYR A 9 17.11 2.16 -7.81
N TRP A 10 17.53 2.96 -6.83
CA TRP A 10 17.36 4.41 -6.84
C TRP A 10 17.77 5.03 -8.19
N ASP A 11 18.93 4.63 -8.72
CA ASP A 11 19.43 5.12 -10.00
C ASP A 11 18.63 4.60 -11.21
N GLU A 12 18.22 3.32 -11.19
CA GLU A 12 17.41 2.71 -12.27
C GLU A 12 16.03 3.37 -12.41
N LEU A 13 15.52 3.89 -11.29
CA LEU A 13 14.16 4.39 -11.16
C LEU A 13 14.09 5.90 -11.07
N GLU A 14 15.25 6.54 -11.08
CA GLU A 14 15.40 7.97 -10.79
C GLU A 14 14.70 8.37 -9.48
N GLY A 15 14.74 7.47 -8.48
CA GLY A 15 14.10 7.65 -7.17
C GLY A 15 12.58 7.59 -7.16
N LYS A 16 11.92 7.17 -8.25
CA LYS A 16 10.45 7.14 -8.34
C LYS A 16 9.91 5.77 -7.95
N TYR A 17 8.63 5.71 -7.62
CA TYR A 17 7.82 4.49 -7.56
C TYR A 17 6.69 4.62 -8.56
N THR A 18 6.53 3.65 -9.46
CA THR A 18 5.48 3.70 -10.48
C THR A 18 4.39 2.69 -10.20
N PHE A 19 3.15 3.16 -10.11
CA PHE A 19 1.96 2.34 -9.96
C PHE A 19 1.12 2.41 -11.24
N ARG A 20 0.79 1.25 -11.81
CA ARG A 20 -0.22 1.12 -12.87
C ARG A 20 -1.60 1.11 -12.23
N ILE A 21 -2.50 1.93 -12.75
CA ILE A 21 -3.93 1.94 -12.43
C ILE A 21 -4.66 1.38 -13.66
N LEU A 22 -5.01 0.10 -13.59
CA LEU A 22 -5.69 -0.61 -14.68
C LEU A 22 -7.20 -0.44 -14.54
N VAL A 23 -7.82 0.21 -15.52
CA VAL A 23 -9.27 0.41 -15.61
C VAL A 23 -9.86 -0.68 -16.51
N PRO A 24 -10.78 -1.53 -16.01
CA PRO A 24 -11.33 -2.62 -16.79
C PRO A 24 -12.25 -2.10 -17.93
N PRO A 25 -12.46 -2.90 -18.99
CA PRO A 25 -13.29 -2.51 -20.13
C PRO A 25 -14.76 -2.26 -19.77
N ASP A 26 -15.27 -2.95 -18.75
CA ASP A 26 -16.64 -2.88 -18.25
C ASP A 26 -16.79 -1.95 -17.02
N TYR A 27 -15.80 -1.07 -16.82
CA TYR A 27 -15.78 -0.13 -15.69
C TYR A 27 -17.09 0.67 -15.58
N PRO A 28 -17.76 0.68 -14.41
CA PRO A 28 -19.15 1.10 -14.29
C PRO A 28 -19.38 2.61 -14.31
N SER A 29 -18.32 3.41 -14.36
CA SER A 29 -18.36 4.87 -14.21
C SER A 29 -17.64 5.58 -15.37
N PRO A 30 -18.15 6.73 -15.85
CA PRO A 30 -17.40 7.55 -16.80
C PRO A 30 -16.21 8.29 -16.16
N TYR A 31 -16.15 8.33 -14.83
CA TYR A 31 -15.09 8.99 -14.06
C TYR A 31 -14.28 8.00 -13.26
N VAL A 32 -12.96 8.20 -13.25
CA VAL A 32 -12.03 7.59 -12.31
C VAL A 32 -11.65 8.64 -11.28
N GLN A 33 -11.65 8.25 -10.02
CA GLN A 33 -11.10 9.02 -8.92
C GLN A 33 -9.91 8.26 -8.34
N VAL A 34 -8.77 8.93 -8.26
CA VAL A 34 -7.59 8.44 -7.55
C VAL A 34 -7.50 9.20 -6.23
N GLU A 35 -7.42 8.47 -5.13
CA GLU A 35 -7.22 9.01 -3.80
C GLU A 35 -5.84 8.60 -3.29
N ILE A 36 -5.19 9.53 -2.62
CA ILE A 36 -3.96 9.29 -1.89
C ILE A 36 -4.31 9.45 -0.42
N LEU A 37 -3.93 8.46 0.36
CA LEU A 37 -4.08 8.52 1.78
C LEU A 37 -2.81 9.14 2.39
N ASP A 38 -3.02 10.15 3.23
CA ASP A 38 -2.00 10.80 4.05
C ASP A 38 -0.75 11.22 3.28
N PRO A 39 -0.90 12.07 2.25
CA PRO A 39 0.21 12.47 1.41
C PRO A 39 1.17 13.47 2.07
N ASP A 40 0.90 13.92 3.29
CA ASP A 40 1.87 14.72 4.03
C ASP A 40 2.89 13.82 4.74
N CYS A 41 3.57 14.34 5.76
CA CYS A 41 4.79 13.72 6.29
C CYS A 41 4.92 13.86 7.80
N TYR A 42 3.82 14.25 8.47
CA TYR A 42 3.78 14.22 9.92
C TYR A 42 2.34 14.15 10.45
N ASN A 43 2.19 13.37 11.53
CA ASN A 43 0.94 13.34 12.28
C ASN A 43 0.72 14.65 13.05
N ALA A 44 -0.43 15.27 12.87
CA ALA A 44 -0.97 16.33 13.69
C ALA A 44 -2.11 15.74 14.53
N PRO A 45 -1.85 15.26 15.77
CA PRO A 45 -2.86 14.57 16.55
C PRO A 45 -4.15 15.40 16.65
N ASP A 46 -5.27 14.85 16.18
CA ASP A 46 -6.59 15.44 16.37
C ASP A 46 -6.99 15.22 17.85
N PRO A 47 -7.08 16.27 18.68
CA PRO A 47 -7.25 16.14 20.13
C PRO A 47 -8.67 15.72 20.56
N GLY A 48 -9.51 15.25 19.64
CA GLY A 48 -10.95 15.10 19.84
C GLY A 48 -11.41 13.79 20.49
N ASP A 49 -10.99 12.64 19.96
CA ASP A 49 -11.64 11.36 20.28
C ASP A 49 -10.64 10.28 20.68
N SER A 50 -10.69 9.86 21.94
CA SER A 50 -9.79 8.83 22.48
C SER A 50 -10.15 7.39 22.11
N TYR A 51 -11.20 7.25 21.31
CA TYR A 51 -11.76 5.99 20.88
C TYR A 51 -12.66 6.23 19.69
N VAL A 52 -12.87 5.17 18.96
CA VAL A 52 -13.78 5.13 17.83
C VAL A 52 -14.83 4.06 18.11
N GLU A 53 -16.11 4.39 17.91
CA GLU A 53 -17.20 3.42 18.06
C GLU A 53 -17.36 2.63 16.77
N VAL A 54 -17.08 1.32 16.85
CA VAL A 54 -17.15 0.37 15.75
C VAL A 54 -18.39 -0.50 15.92
N GLU A 55 -19.25 -0.53 14.90
CA GLU A 55 -20.34 -1.50 14.83
C GLU A 55 -19.82 -2.83 14.27
N TYR A 56 -20.14 -3.95 14.94
CA TYR A 56 -19.83 -5.29 14.46
C TYR A 56 -21.05 -6.20 14.58
N VAL A 57 -21.15 -7.18 13.68
CA VAL A 57 -22.24 -8.16 13.70
C VAL A 57 -21.77 -9.45 14.35
N GLN A 58 -22.37 -9.80 15.48
CA GLN A 58 -22.18 -11.09 16.13
C GLN A 58 -23.50 -11.86 16.04
N THR A 59 -23.48 -13.04 15.42
CA THR A 59 -24.68 -13.92 15.33
C THR A 59 -25.92 -13.25 14.73
N GLY A 60 -25.75 -12.27 13.84
CA GLY A 60 -26.84 -11.52 13.19
C GLY A 60 -27.34 -10.31 13.99
N GLU A 61 -26.82 -10.06 15.19
CA GLU A 61 -27.10 -8.88 16.01
C GLU A 61 -25.97 -7.85 15.86
N LYS A 62 -26.35 -6.56 15.76
CA LYS A 62 -25.42 -5.44 15.69
C LYS A 62 -25.00 -5.01 17.09
N HIS A 63 -23.71 -4.94 17.33
CA HIS A 63 -23.11 -4.48 18.59
C HIS A 63 -22.19 -3.29 18.33
N LEU A 64 -22.14 -2.35 19.28
CA LEU A 64 -21.17 -1.25 19.26
C LEU A 64 -20.01 -1.57 20.21
N ARG A 65 -18.79 -1.39 19.74
CA ARG A 65 -17.55 -1.53 20.51
C ARG A 65 -16.77 -0.23 20.44
N ARG A 66 -16.26 0.23 21.58
CA ARG A 66 -15.22 1.27 21.62
C ARG A 66 -13.87 0.64 21.35
N VAL A 67 -13.23 1.04 20.27
CA VAL A 67 -11.85 0.66 19.96
C VAL A 67 -10.99 1.89 20.24
N GLY A 68 -10.02 1.75 21.13
CA GLY A 68 -9.08 2.85 21.39
C GLY A 68 -8.27 3.18 20.13
N VAL A 69 -8.07 4.47 19.88
CA VAL A 69 -6.92 4.92 19.09
C VAL A 69 -5.71 4.68 20.01
N THR A 70 -4.79 3.83 19.57
CA THR A 70 -3.57 3.30 20.26
C THR A 70 -3.45 3.52 21.79
N SER A 71 -3.22 2.42 22.52
CA SER A 71 -2.91 2.42 23.95
C SER A 71 -1.42 2.61 24.29
N SER A 72 -0.57 3.03 23.35
CA SER A 72 0.66 3.67 23.79
C SER A 72 0.28 5.09 24.20
N ASP A 73 0.91 5.63 25.22
CA ASP A 73 0.67 6.97 25.74
C ASP A 73 0.91 8.10 24.70
N ASP A 74 1.10 7.75 23.41
CA ASP A 74 1.78 8.55 22.38
C ASP A 74 0.86 9.30 21.38
N CYS A 75 -0.46 9.17 21.51
CA CYS A 75 -1.43 9.97 20.73
C CYS A 75 -2.16 11.03 21.58
N TYR A 76 -1.89 11.06 22.88
CA TYR A 76 -2.64 11.86 23.85
C TYR A 76 -1.79 12.81 24.67
N SER A 77 -0.47 12.71 24.63
CA SER A 77 0.37 13.67 25.32
C SER A 77 0.48 14.94 24.47
N PRO A 78 0.24 16.15 25.03
CA PRO A 78 0.64 17.40 24.38
C PRO A 78 2.17 17.48 24.15
N GLN A 79 2.94 16.57 24.78
CA GLN A 79 4.37 16.40 24.58
C GLN A 79 4.68 15.35 23.51
N ASP A 80 3.66 14.72 22.91
CA ASP A 80 3.85 13.76 21.85
C ASP A 80 4.40 14.39 20.61
N ASN A 81 5.42 13.71 20.16
CA ASN A 81 6.39 14.15 19.20
C ASN A 81 5.94 13.87 17.78
N ARG A 82 4.65 13.73 17.44
CA ARG A 82 4.18 13.56 16.05
C ARG A 82 4.77 12.33 15.32
N THR A 83 5.38 11.36 16.03
CA THR A 83 6.06 10.23 15.39
C THR A 83 5.17 9.02 15.17
N ASN A 84 3.91 9.00 15.63
CA ASN A 84 3.05 7.83 15.54
C ASN A 84 1.76 8.14 14.78
N GLY A 85 1.42 7.28 13.82
CA GLY A 85 0.11 7.28 13.16
C GLY A 85 -1.00 7.01 14.18
N CYS A 86 -1.79 8.03 14.52
CA CYS A 86 -2.91 7.94 15.47
C CYS A 86 -4.12 7.22 14.87
N LEU A 87 -3.90 5.96 14.52
CA LEU A 87 -4.86 5.07 13.90
C LEU A 87 -5.49 4.14 14.93
N VAL A 88 -6.77 3.84 14.73
CA VAL A 88 -7.50 2.85 15.52
C VAL A 88 -6.77 1.51 15.46
N HIS A 89 -6.62 0.82 16.61
CA HIS A 89 -5.93 -0.47 16.63
C HIS A 89 -6.73 -1.55 15.89
N THR A 90 -6.33 -1.77 14.65
CA THR A 90 -6.98 -2.66 13.69
C THR A 90 -6.78 -4.14 13.98
N GLN A 91 -5.75 -4.47 14.76
CA GLN A 91 -5.39 -5.83 15.18
C GLN A 91 -6.03 -6.24 16.51
N ASP A 92 -6.94 -5.43 17.04
CA ASP A 92 -7.73 -5.85 18.19
C ASP A 92 -8.52 -7.12 17.79
N PRO A 93 -8.28 -8.27 18.46
CA PRO A 93 -8.64 -9.60 17.97
C PRO A 93 -10.13 -9.90 18.12
N CYS A 94 -10.99 -9.06 17.55
CA CYS A 94 -12.32 -9.52 17.29
C CYS A 94 -12.22 -10.43 16.06
N ARG A 95 -12.27 -11.73 16.35
CA ARG A 95 -12.58 -12.76 15.37
C ARG A 95 -14.07 -12.95 15.41
N ASN A 96 -14.71 -13.01 14.25
CA ASN A 96 -16.07 -13.49 14.17
C ASN A 96 -16.11 -14.86 14.89
N PRO A 97 -16.90 -15.03 15.96
CA PRO A 97 -16.84 -16.25 16.76
C PRO A 97 -17.36 -17.48 16.00
N LEU A 98 -18.04 -17.28 14.86
CA LEU A 98 -18.53 -18.35 13.99
C LEU A 98 -17.53 -18.71 12.89
N THR A 99 -16.87 -17.71 12.28
CA THR A 99 -15.98 -17.94 11.12
C THR A 99 -14.49 -17.92 11.48
N GLY A 100 -14.11 -17.37 12.62
CA GLY A 100 -12.72 -17.17 13.03
C GLY A 100 -11.99 -16.07 12.25
N GLU A 101 -12.66 -15.43 11.30
CA GLU A 101 -12.13 -14.35 10.46
C GLU A 101 -12.01 -13.04 11.23
N PRO A 102 -11.07 -12.15 10.88
CA PRO A 102 -11.03 -10.81 11.43
C PRO A 102 -12.38 -10.11 11.21
N CYS A 103 -12.92 -9.39 12.20
CA CYS A 103 -14.18 -8.66 11.99
C CYS A 103 -14.08 -7.62 10.85
N ASN A 104 -12.87 -7.18 10.52
CA ASN A 104 -12.63 -6.26 9.43
C ASN A 104 -11.26 -6.53 8.79
N PRO A 105 -11.21 -7.17 7.62
CA PRO A 105 -9.96 -7.35 6.90
C PRO A 105 -9.46 -6.03 6.26
N TYR A 106 -10.31 -5.00 6.14
CA TYR A 106 -10.06 -3.81 5.33
C TYR A 106 -9.48 -2.61 6.07
N TRP A 107 -9.08 -2.75 7.33
CA TRP A 107 -8.54 -1.61 8.06
C TRP A 107 -7.32 -0.97 7.36
N PHE A 108 -7.30 0.34 7.21
CA PHE A 108 -6.05 1.05 6.86
C PHE A 108 -5.05 0.88 8.00
N LEU A 109 -3.88 0.30 7.70
CA LEU A 109 -3.10 -0.42 8.72
C LEU A 109 -2.02 0.41 9.41
N ARG A 110 -1.46 1.42 8.77
CA ARG A 110 -0.51 2.37 9.35
C ARG A 110 -0.16 3.43 8.33
N MET A 111 0.13 4.62 8.85
CA MET A 111 0.54 5.76 8.06
C MET A 111 1.56 6.56 8.84
N ASP A 112 2.36 7.27 8.03
CA ASP A 112 3.37 8.25 8.35
C ASP A 112 4.03 8.20 9.74
N GLU A 113 5.36 8.19 9.73
CA GLU A 113 6.16 8.48 10.91
C GLU A 113 7.35 9.31 10.44
N ASN A 114 7.46 10.57 10.87
CA ASN A 114 8.72 11.30 10.73
C ASN A 114 9.80 10.52 11.47
N ARG A 115 10.63 9.79 10.72
CA ARG A 115 11.67 8.96 11.29
C ARG A 115 13.05 9.52 11.02
N TYR A 116 13.70 9.90 12.11
CA TYR A 116 15.14 10.05 12.16
C TYR A 116 15.79 8.78 12.71
N TYR A 117 16.65 8.16 11.92
CA TYR A 117 17.56 7.14 12.39
C TYR A 117 18.81 7.81 12.95
N ASP A 118 19.01 7.79 14.28
CA ASP A 118 20.20 8.33 14.93
C ASP A 118 21.37 7.33 15.00
N GLY A 119 21.22 6.16 14.37
CA GLY A 119 22.18 5.06 14.43
C GLY A 119 22.02 4.12 15.62
N SER A 120 21.09 4.37 16.56
CA SER A 120 20.91 3.56 17.76
C SER A 120 19.96 2.36 17.61
N GLY A 121 19.37 2.15 16.43
CA GLY A 121 18.44 1.04 16.18
C GLY A 121 17.10 1.17 16.91
N GLY A 122 16.75 2.39 17.35
CA GLY A 122 15.51 2.70 18.04
C GLY A 122 14.55 3.55 17.22
N THR A 123 13.30 3.63 17.67
CA THR A 123 12.35 4.65 17.20
C THR A 123 12.92 6.05 17.43
N PRO A 124 12.63 7.01 16.54
CA PRO A 124 13.01 8.40 16.77
C PRO A 124 12.41 8.86 18.10
N SER A 125 13.26 9.34 19.01
CA SER A 125 12.80 9.85 20.30
C SER A 125 12.05 11.18 20.19
N SER A 126 12.15 11.88 19.04
CA SER A 126 11.47 13.14 18.78
C SER A 126 11.32 13.44 17.29
N TYR A 127 10.26 14.15 16.92
CA TYR A 127 10.08 14.73 15.59
C TYR A 127 11.08 15.83 15.29
N VAL A 128 11.55 15.83 14.05
CA VAL A 128 12.47 16.84 13.53
C VAL A 128 11.97 17.30 12.17
N SER A 129 11.44 18.52 12.15
CA SER A 129 10.89 19.17 10.95
C SER A 129 11.84 19.20 9.76
N ALA A 130 13.14 19.26 10.00
CA ALA A 130 14.17 19.29 8.96
C ALA A 130 14.22 17.99 8.12
N TYR A 131 13.61 16.89 8.58
CA TYR A 131 13.59 15.61 7.87
C TYR A 131 12.30 15.34 7.12
N ASN A 132 11.30 16.22 7.26
CA ASN A 132 10.01 16.11 6.59
C ASN A 132 10.19 15.87 5.09
N THR A 133 9.63 14.77 4.62
CA THR A 133 9.70 14.39 3.22
C THR A 133 8.69 15.19 2.42
N THR A 134 9.13 15.73 1.29
CA THR A 134 8.25 16.36 0.30
C THR A 134 8.07 15.39 -0.85
N THR A 135 6.83 14.99 -1.14
CA THR A 135 6.53 13.98 -2.14
C THR A 135 5.70 14.55 -3.27
N ARG A 136 6.08 14.21 -4.50
CA ARG A 136 5.35 14.54 -5.73
C ARG A 136 4.68 13.29 -6.28
N TYR A 137 3.38 13.41 -6.50
CA TYR A 137 2.50 12.43 -7.11
C TYR A 137 2.14 12.90 -8.52
N THR A 138 2.59 12.20 -9.56
CA THR A 138 2.35 12.58 -10.96
C THR A 138 1.43 11.54 -11.61
N LEU A 139 0.22 11.96 -11.97
CA LEU A 139 -0.74 11.13 -12.68
C LEU A 139 -0.56 11.33 -14.19
N TYR A 140 -0.42 10.24 -14.95
CA TYR A 140 -0.20 10.28 -16.40
C TYR A 140 -0.79 9.05 -17.10
N TYR A 141 -0.77 9.06 -18.43
CA TYR A 141 -1.02 7.90 -19.27
C TYR A 141 0.03 7.80 -20.38
N LEU A 142 0.14 6.62 -21.00
CA LEU A 142 0.89 6.42 -22.23
C LEU A 142 -0.07 6.41 -23.41
N SER A 143 0.24 7.09 -24.50
CA SER A 143 -0.59 7.09 -25.69
C SER A 143 -0.52 5.76 -26.45
N GLU A 144 -1.65 5.35 -27.01
CA GLU A 144 -1.77 4.16 -27.83
C GLU A 144 -0.91 4.28 -29.11
N GLY A 145 -0.14 3.24 -29.41
CA GLY A 145 0.67 3.12 -30.63
C GLY A 145 2.10 3.64 -30.53
N ASP A 146 2.33 4.78 -29.88
CA ASP A 146 3.67 5.40 -29.76
C ASP A 146 4.21 5.42 -28.31
N ASN A 147 3.40 5.04 -27.33
CA ASN A 147 3.75 4.97 -25.90
C ASN A 147 4.33 6.29 -25.35
N VAL A 148 3.91 7.44 -25.88
CA VAL A 148 4.35 8.75 -25.40
C VAL A 148 3.65 9.05 -24.07
N LYS A 149 4.44 9.50 -23.08
CA LYS A 149 3.93 9.90 -21.77
C LYS A 149 3.19 11.25 -21.84
N HIS A 150 1.95 11.25 -21.35
CA HIS A 150 1.12 12.45 -21.21
C HIS A 150 0.74 12.66 -19.75
N THR A 151 1.31 13.69 -19.12
CA THR A 151 0.96 14.08 -17.76
C THR A 151 -0.45 14.66 -17.73
N ILE A 152 -1.29 14.12 -16.84
CA ILE A 152 -2.63 14.65 -16.55
C ILE A 152 -2.51 15.78 -15.53
N THR A 153 -1.85 15.49 -14.40
CA THR A 153 -1.69 16.45 -13.29
C THR A 153 -0.55 15.99 -12.38
N SER A 154 -0.13 16.89 -11.49
CA SER A 154 0.82 16.60 -10.40
C SER A 154 0.34 17.22 -9.11
N TYR A 155 0.57 16.54 -8.00
CA TYR A 155 0.28 17.01 -6.65
C TYR A 155 1.54 16.85 -5.80
N THR A 156 1.95 17.91 -5.11
CA THR A 156 3.12 17.89 -4.23
C THR A 156 2.69 18.24 -2.82
N LYS A 157 3.20 17.50 -1.85
CA LYS A 157 2.79 17.60 -0.46
C LYS A 157 3.93 17.25 0.51
N GLY A 158 3.89 17.83 1.71
CA GLY A 158 4.87 17.57 2.78
C GLY A 158 5.96 18.63 2.87
N GLY A 159 7.04 18.32 3.60
CA GLY A 159 8.21 19.19 3.79
C GLY A 159 8.08 20.27 4.87
N ALA A 160 6.91 20.90 5.05
CA ALA A 160 6.72 21.98 6.03
C ALA A 160 5.76 21.58 7.16
N ASP A 161 6.10 21.95 8.41
CA ASP A 161 5.27 21.78 9.64
C ASP A 161 3.89 22.47 9.63
N SER A 162 3.56 23.18 8.56
CA SER A 162 2.25 23.81 8.37
C SER A 162 1.38 23.06 7.37
N ASP A 163 1.90 21.98 6.79
CA ASP A 163 1.30 21.27 5.67
C ASP A 163 0.53 19.99 6.07
N ALA A 164 0.20 19.79 7.35
CA ALA A 164 -0.59 18.62 7.83
C ALA A 164 -2.12 18.75 7.69
N ASN A 165 -2.62 19.55 6.75
CA ASN A 165 -4.07 19.60 6.55
C ASN A 165 -4.63 18.33 5.85
N THR A 166 -3.76 17.37 5.51
CA THR A 166 -4.13 16.07 4.95
C THR A 166 -3.80 14.90 5.86
N ASP A 167 -3.35 15.20 7.08
CA ASP A 167 -2.93 14.20 8.04
C ASP A 167 -4.08 13.25 8.33
N LEU A 168 -3.78 11.96 8.28
CA LEU A 168 -4.76 10.88 8.43
C LEU A 168 -5.97 11.00 7.49
N GLN A 169 -5.86 11.69 6.35
CA GLN A 169 -6.96 11.89 5.40
C GLN A 169 -6.71 11.23 4.05
N TRP A 170 -7.75 10.60 3.53
CA TRP A 170 -7.89 10.32 2.12
C TRP A 170 -8.19 11.61 1.35
N VAL A 171 -7.33 11.95 0.40
CA VAL A 171 -7.50 13.13 -0.43
C VAL A 171 -7.55 12.78 -1.91
N THR A 172 -8.39 13.51 -2.64
CA THR A 172 -8.39 13.56 -4.10
C THR A 172 -7.81 14.90 -4.52
N PRO A 173 -6.53 14.98 -4.92
CA PRO A 173 -5.98 16.23 -5.41
C PRO A 173 -6.68 16.74 -6.67
N ALA A 174 -6.48 18.02 -6.99
CA ALA A 174 -7.02 18.59 -8.22
C ALA A 174 -6.49 17.83 -9.46
N GLY A 175 -7.41 17.40 -10.34
CA GLY A 175 -7.10 16.61 -11.53
C GLY A 175 -7.00 15.10 -11.30
N PHE A 176 -7.01 14.61 -10.06
CA PHE A 176 -7.03 13.17 -9.76
C PHE A 176 -8.43 12.55 -9.87
N ARG A 177 -9.46 13.37 -10.11
CA ARG A 177 -10.77 12.95 -10.61
C ARG A 177 -10.89 13.39 -12.05
N PHE A 178 -11.04 12.43 -12.95
CA PHE A 178 -11.03 12.69 -14.38
C PHE A 178 -12.01 11.80 -15.14
N ARG A 179 -12.47 12.27 -16.30
CA ARG A 179 -13.40 11.51 -17.15
C ARG A 179 -12.60 10.69 -18.17
N LEU A 180 -12.95 9.42 -18.34
CA LEU A 180 -12.25 8.53 -19.29
C LEU A 180 -12.33 9.00 -20.73
N SER A 181 -13.43 9.66 -21.13
CA SER A 181 -13.60 10.20 -22.48
C SER A 181 -12.67 11.36 -22.81
N ASP A 182 -12.08 12.01 -21.81
CA ASP A 182 -11.19 13.16 -22.01
C ASP A 182 -9.80 12.70 -22.49
N TYR A 183 -9.51 11.40 -22.38
CA TYR A 183 -8.25 10.77 -22.79
C TYR A 183 -8.52 9.61 -23.76
N PRO A 184 -9.00 9.91 -24.99
CA PRO A 184 -9.37 8.88 -25.96
C PRO A 184 -8.18 8.06 -26.49
N ASN A 185 -6.96 8.60 -26.38
CA ASN A 185 -5.74 7.98 -26.92
C ASN A 185 -4.96 7.18 -25.87
N VAL A 186 -5.56 6.81 -24.73
CA VAL A 186 -4.88 6.01 -23.70
C VAL A 186 -4.57 4.61 -24.25
N ALA A 187 -3.36 4.11 -23.98
CA ALA A 187 -2.96 2.75 -24.30
C ALA A 187 -3.98 1.74 -23.73
N THR A 188 -4.51 0.93 -24.63
CA THR A 188 -5.56 -0.05 -24.36
C THR A 188 -4.98 -1.45 -24.58
N ALA A 189 -5.25 -2.39 -23.66
CA ALA A 189 -4.84 -3.78 -23.81
C ALA A 189 -5.83 -4.54 -24.72
N GLU A 190 -5.50 -5.78 -25.09
CA GLU A 190 -6.34 -6.60 -25.98
C GLU A 190 -7.76 -6.84 -25.43
N ASP A 191 -7.90 -6.88 -24.11
CA ASP A 191 -9.20 -7.03 -23.43
C ASP A 191 -10.01 -5.73 -23.36
N GLY A 192 -9.47 -4.61 -23.87
CA GLY A 192 -10.10 -3.29 -23.81
C GLY A 192 -9.83 -2.50 -22.53
N SER A 193 -9.04 -3.04 -21.58
CA SER A 193 -8.65 -2.33 -20.37
C SER A 193 -7.69 -1.18 -20.68
N ARG A 194 -7.76 -0.11 -19.89
CA ARG A 194 -6.98 1.12 -20.09
C ARG A 194 -6.00 1.34 -18.95
N SER A 195 -4.80 1.82 -19.26
CA SER A 195 -3.75 2.00 -18.25
C SER A 195 -3.46 3.48 -17.99
N PHE A 196 -3.69 3.89 -16.75
CA PHE A 196 -3.16 5.12 -16.19
C PHE A 196 -2.02 4.78 -15.23
N PHE A 197 -1.23 5.78 -14.87
CA PHE A 197 -0.04 5.57 -14.05
C PHE A 197 0.09 6.69 -13.03
N LEU A 198 0.53 6.32 -11.83
CA LEU A 198 0.90 7.23 -10.77
C LEU A 198 2.38 7.04 -10.46
N GLU A 199 3.17 8.08 -10.69
CA GLU A 199 4.55 8.17 -10.20
C GLU A 199 4.57 8.86 -8.84
N VAL A 200 5.24 8.25 -7.87
CA VAL A 200 5.46 8.81 -6.52
C VAL A 200 6.95 9.06 -6.36
N GLU A 201 7.32 10.30 -6.06
CA GLU A 201 8.70 10.76 -6.04
C GLU A 201 8.97 11.60 -4.79
N PRO A 202 9.87 11.15 -3.89
CA PRO A 202 10.41 12.04 -2.87
C PRO A 202 11.31 13.09 -3.53
N THR A 203 11.03 14.36 -3.28
CA THR A 203 11.71 15.52 -3.89
C THR A 203 12.60 16.27 -2.90
N ALA A 204 12.38 16.08 -1.60
CA ALA A 204 13.19 16.64 -0.51
C ALA A 204 12.91 15.86 0.78
N GLY A 205 13.73 16.08 1.80
CA GLY A 205 13.64 15.42 3.11
C GLY A 205 14.40 14.11 3.15
N SER A 206 14.33 13.44 4.30
CA SER A 206 15.05 12.18 4.57
C SER A 206 14.25 11.20 5.41
N SER A 207 13.03 11.56 5.80
CA SER A 207 12.11 10.66 6.49
C SER A 207 11.51 9.65 5.53
N GLU A 208 11.09 8.51 6.07
CA GLU A 208 10.15 7.62 5.40
C GLU A 208 8.88 8.40 5.03
N ASN A 209 8.26 8.06 3.89
CA ASN A 209 6.96 8.57 3.48
C ASN A 209 6.01 7.39 3.30
N GLY A 210 5.10 7.20 4.26
CA GLY A 210 4.07 6.17 4.20
C GLY A 210 2.81 6.72 3.54
N PHE A 211 2.32 6.05 2.50
CA PHE A 211 1.07 6.43 1.83
C PHE A 211 0.30 5.18 1.42
N ASP A 212 -1.01 5.34 1.20
CA ASP A 212 -1.84 4.32 0.56
C ASP A 212 -2.55 4.91 -0.67
N LEU A 213 -2.92 4.05 -1.60
CA LEU A 213 -3.53 4.43 -2.87
C LEU A 213 -4.86 3.72 -3.05
N TRP A 214 -5.86 4.49 -3.48
CA TRP A 214 -7.13 3.95 -3.92
C TRP A 214 -7.50 4.55 -5.27
N ALA A 215 -8.15 3.76 -6.12
CA ALA A 215 -8.71 4.25 -7.35
C ALA A 215 -10.03 3.54 -7.64
N GLY A 216 -11.05 4.31 -8.01
CA GLY A 216 -12.40 3.80 -8.14
C GLY A 216 -13.38 4.83 -8.71
N PRO A 217 -14.65 4.43 -8.90
CA PRO A 217 -15.70 5.35 -9.31
C PRO A 217 -15.87 6.44 -8.25
N VAL A 218 -16.33 7.62 -8.67
CA VAL A 218 -16.69 8.67 -7.70
C VAL A 218 -17.83 8.12 -6.84
N SER A 219 -17.60 7.96 -5.53
CA SER A 219 -18.63 7.45 -4.63
C SER A 219 -19.87 8.34 -4.70
N THR A 220 -21.04 7.71 -4.81
CA THR A 220 -22.33 8.40 -4.72
C THR A 220 -22.69 8.76 -3.28
N TYR A 221 -21.89 8.29 -2.33
CA TYR A 221 -22.04 8.54 -0.90
C TYR A 221 -20.91 9.43 -0.37
N PRO A 222 -21.16 10.27 0.64
CA PRO A 222 -20.12 11.07 1.26
C PRO A 222 -19.25 10.21 2.17
N VAL A 223 -18.29 9.49 1.59
CA VAL A 223 -17.30 8.72 2.35
C VAL A 223 -16.41 9.72 3.12
N PRO A 224 -16.27 9.59 4.46
CA PRO A 224 -15.40 10.48 5.24
C PRO A 224 -13.98 10.52 4.70
N LYS A 225 -13.27 11.64 4.85
CA LYS A 225 -11.86 11.73 4.44
C LYS A 225 -10.93 11.18 5.52
N GLU A 226 -11.17 11.55 6.77
CA GLU A 226 -10.41 11.06 7.91
C GLU A 226 -10.52 9.53 7.98
N VAL A 227 -9.37 8.88 8.11
CA VAL A 227 -9.18 7.45 7.91
C VAL A 227 -9.90 6.60 8.95
N ASN A 228 -9.94 7.02 10.22
CA ASN A 228 -10.61 6.28 11.29
C ASN A 228 -12.14 6.36 11.14
N ALA A 229 -12.68 7.53 10.85
CA ALA A 229 -14.08 7.76 10.52
C ALA A 229 -14.48 7.01 9.24
N ARG A 230 -13.60 6.97 8.23
CA ARG A 230 -13.81 6.16 7.03
C ARG A 230 -13.85 4.67 7.35
N ASN A 231 -12.91 4.16 8.16
CA ASN A 231 -12.91 2.76 8.60
C ASN A 231 -14.25 2.37 9.26
N VAL A 232 -14.75 3.18 10.19
CA VAL A 232 -16.07 2.95 10.82
C VAL A 232 -17.20 3.04 9.81
N TYR A 233 -17.18 4.04 8.96
CA TYR A 233 -18.21 4.25 7.96
C TYR A 233 -18.34 3.05 7.03
N LEU A 234 -17.22 2.53 6.50
CA LEU A 234 -17.22 1.36 5.61
C LEU A 234 -17.65 0.09 6.33
N LEU A 235 -17.31 -0.04 7.62
CA LEU A 235 -17.79 -1.16 8.44
C LEU A 235 -19.30 -1.14 8.63
N ARG A 236 -19.86 0.04 8.89
CA ARG A 236 -21.28 0.20 9.21
C ARG A 236 -22.17 0.18 7.96
N GLU A 237 -21.75 0.87 6.91
CA GLU A 237 -22.58 1.16 5.73
C GLU A 237 -22.33 0.21 4.55
N GLY A 238 -21.29 -0.62 4.64
CA GLY A 238 -20.88 -1.58 3.62
C GLY A 238 -19.60 -1.16 2.88
N LEU A 239 -18.85 -2.15 2.43
CA LEU A 239 -17.57 -1.96 1.72
C LEU A 239 -17.79 -1.51 0.27
N ASP A 240 -18.95 -1.84 -0.29
CA ASP A 240 -19.39 -1.42 -1.63
C ASP A 240 -19.49 0.11 -1.76
N ARG A 241 -19.51 0.83 -0.65
CA ARG A 241 -19.49 2.31 -0.61
C ARG A 241 -18.17 2.93 -1.08
N HIS A 242 -17.09 2.15 -1.12
CA HIS A 242 -15.75 2.54 -1.56
C HIS A 242 -15.13 1.46 -2.48
N ASP A 243 -15.99 0.83 -3.27
CA ASP A 243 -15.61 -0.16 -4.29
C ASP A 243 -14.70 0.46 -5.37
N SER A 244 -13.77 -0.33 -5.91
CA SER A 244 -12.85 0.13 -6.96
C SER A 244 -13.46 0.10 -8.37
N GLY A 245 -14.67 -0.44 -8.54
CA GLY A 245 -15.28 -0.70 -9.84
C GLY A 245 -14.48 -1.68 -10.69
N GLY A 246 -13.69 -2.55 -10.05
CA GLY A 246 -12.78 -3.48 -10.72
C GLY A 246 -11.41 -2.88 -11.09
N ILE A 247 -11.12 -1.63 -10.73
CA ILE A 247 -9.78 -1.06 -10.90
C ILE A 247 -8.77 -1.86 -10.08
N VAL A 248 -7.61 -2.09 -10.68
CA VAL A 248 -6.45 -2.75 -10.06
C VAL A 248 -5.28 -1.78 -10.06
N ILE A 249 -4.71 -1.53 -8.89
CA ILE A 249 -3.44 -0.78 -8.72
C ILE A 249 -2.30 -1.79 -8.57
N THR A 250 -1.19 -1.58 -9.27
CA THR A 250 -0.05 -2.49 -9.23
C THR A 250 1.27 -1.74 -9.33
N GLY A 251 2.22 -2.03 -8.44
CA GLY A 251 3.59 -1.54 -8.53
C GLY A 251 4.29 -2.14 -9.73
N ILE A 252 4.95 -1.29 -10.52
CA ILE A 252 5.72 -1.69 -11.70
C ILE A 252 7.20 -1.80 -11.30
N GLY A 253 7.80 -2.95 -11.57
CA GLY A 253 9.19 -3.24 -11.23
C GLY A 253 9.38 -3.64 -9.78
N TYR A 254 8.95 -2.79 -8.84
CA TYR A 254 9.18 -2.96 -7.41
C TYR A 254 8.04 -2.37 -6.59
N LEU A 255 7.76 -3.01 -5.46
CA LEU A 255 6.81 -2.54 -4.46
C LEU A 255 7.61 -2.09 -3.23
N PRO A 256 7.60 -0.79 -2.88
CA PRO A 256 8.07 -0.35 -1.57
C PRO A 256 7.05 -0.78 -0.52
N LEU A 257 7.54 -1.25 0.61
CA LEU A 257 6.74 -1.66 1.74
C LEU A 257 7.38 -1.08 3.00
N ASN A 258 6.56 -0.44 3.84
CA ASN A 258 6.97 -0.03 5.18
C ASN A 258 5.96 -0.58 6.19
N VAL A 259 6.42 -1.46 7.08
CA VAL A 259 5.60 -2.14 8.06
C VAL A 259 6.01 -1.72 9.47
N ASN A 260 5.20 -0.85 10.07
CA ASN A 260 5.39 -0.41 11.44
C ASN A 260 4.78 -1.37 12.48
N THR A 261 4.21 -2.48 11.98
CA THR A 261 3.59 -3.69 12.56
C THR A 261 4.41 -4.90 12.98
N SER A 262 4.34 -5.29 14.26
CA SER A 262 3.94 -6.64 14.66
C SER A 262 2.76 -7.24 13.88
N THR A 263 2.87 -7.75 12.64
CA THR A 263 1.68 -8.28 11.95
C THR A 263 1.92 -9.34 10.89
N THR A 264 0.85 -10.02 10.49
CA THR A 264 0.82 -10.90 9.32
C THR A 264 -0.06 -10.28 8.25
N PHE A 265 0.41 -10.19 7.02
CA PHE A 265 -0.41 -9.81 5.87
C PHE A 265 -0.08 -10.63 4.63
N THR A 266 -0.90 -10.48 3.60
CA THR A 266 -0.70 -11.11 2.30
C THR A 266 -0.18 -10.08 1.30
N ILE A 267 0.91 -10.41 0.61
CA ILE A 267 1.38 -9.69 -0.59
C ILE A 267 0.85 -10.45 -1.80
N THR A 268 0.27 -9.77 -2.78
CA THR A 268 -0.17 -10.41 -4.03
C THR A 268 0.69 -9.90 -5.18
N PHE A 269 1.77 -10.60 -5.52
CA PHE A 269 2.72 -10.07 -6.50
C PHE A 269 2.05 -9.81 -7.85
N GLY A 270 1.61 -10.83 -8.55
CA GLY A 270 0.99 -10.62 -9.86
C GLY A 270 0.22 -11.83 -10.33
N TYR A 271 -0.62 -11.59 -11.33
CA TYR A 271 -1.23 -12.66 -12.09
C TYR A 271 -0.15 -13.36 -12.92
N ILE A 272 0.01 -14.65 -12.70
CA ILE A 272 0.87 -15.52 -13.48
C ILE A 272 -0.02 -16.13 -14.58
N PRO A 273 0.34 -15.95 -15.86
CA PRO A 273 -0.46 -16.49 -16.95
C PRO A 273 -0.26 -18.01 -17.09
N PRO A 274 -1.24 -18.75 -17.64
CA PRO A 274 -1.12 -20.20 -17.88
C PRO A 274 0.13 -20.60 -18.69
N GLU A 275 0.57 -19.75 -19.61
CA GLU A 275 1.75 -19.96 -20.46
C GLU A 275 3.06 -19.99 -19.66
N ALA A 276 3.06 -19.51 -18.41
CA ALA A 276 4.19 -19.61 -17.50
C ALA A 276 4.22 -20.94 -16.72
N ALA A 277 3.29 -21.87 -16.98
CA ALA A 277 3.34 -23.21 -16.39
C ALA A 277 4.68 -23.91 -16.69
N GLY A 278 5.27 -24.55 -15.66
CA GLY A 278 6.58 -25.18 -15.76
C GLY A 278 7.78 -24.21 -15.77
N VAL A 279 7.56 -22.90 -15.86
CA VAL A 279 8.62 -21.88 -15.82
C VAL A 279 9.07 -21.62 -14.38
N TYR A 280 10.34 -21.29 -14.21
CA TYR A 280 10.85 -20.83 -12.92
C TYR A 280 10.55 -19.35 -12.71
N MET A 281 10.10 -19.03 -11.50
CA MET A 281 9.85 -17.67 -11.06
C MET A 281 10.86 -17.31 -9.97
N ARG A 282 11.19 -16.03 -9.89
CA ARG A 282 12.08 -15.47 -8.86
C ARG A 282 11.38 -14.31 -8.16
N VAL A 283 11.34 -14.37 -6.84
CA VAL A 283 10.89 -13.26 -5.99
C VAL A 283 12.09 -12.73 -5.22
N TYR A 284 12.37 -11.45 -5.42
CA TYR A 284 13.44 -10.74 -4.74
C TYR A 284 12.83 -9.89 -3.63
N ASN A 285 13.49 -9.88 -2.48
CA ASN A 285 13.23 -8.91 -1.42
C ASN A 285 14.55 -8.30 -0.95
N PHE A 286 14.53 -7.01 -0.63
CA PHE A 286 15.68 -6.25 -0.17
C PHE A 286 15.40 -5.62 1.17
N ASP A 287 16.44 -5.69 2.01
CA ASP A 287 16.57 -4.98 3.26
C ASP A 287 15.39 -5.15 4.20
N ASN A 288 14.95 -6.39 4.42
CA ASN A 288 13.99 -6.63 5.50
C ASN A 288 14.65 -6.30 6.83
N ASP A 289 14.30 -5.13 7.35
CA ASP A 289 14.83 -4.58 8.58
C ASP A 289 14.34 -5.43 9.75
N TYR A 290 15.28 -5.73 10.64
CA TYR A 290 15.10 -6.33 11.96
C TYR A 290 15.34 -7.86 12.12
N PRO A 291 16.13 -8.32 13.13
CA PRO A 291 16.81 -9.61 13.06
C PRO A 291 16.24 -10.77 13.93
N TYR A 292 14.98 -10.75 14.39
CA TYR A 292 14.48 -11.80 15.30
C TYR A 292 13.75 -12.98 14.63
N LEU A 293 13.84 -14.15 15.28
CA LEU A 293 13.42 -15.52 14.91
C LEU A 293 11.89 -15.74 14.68
N GLY A 294 11.13 -14.71 14.32
CA GLY A 294 9.66 -14.79 14.20
C GLY A 294 9.09 -14.46 12.82
N GLN A 295 9.89 -13.93 11.90
CA GLN A 295 9.40 -13.64 10.55
C GLN A 295 9.34 -14.90 9.70
N SER A 296 8.22 -15.09 9.02
CA SER A 296 7.97 -16.19 8.09
C SER A 296 7.49 -15.62 6.77
N LEU A 297 7.87 -16.27 5.67
CA LEU A 297 7.45 -15.92 4.33
C LEU A 297 6.99 -17.21 3.67
N ASP A 298 5.72 -17.30 3.31
CA ASP A 298 5.14 -18.49 2.71
C ASP A 298 4.47 -18.14 1.39
N PHE A 299 4.90 -18.75 0.30
CA PHE A 299 4.34 -18.53 -1.03
C PHE A 299 3.23 -19.52 -1.36
N TYR A 300 2.17 -19.00 -1.99
CA TYR A 300 0.99 -19.74 -2.45
C TYR A 300 0.64 -19.35 -3.88
N LEU A 301 0.13 -20.30 -4.66
CA LEU A 301 -0.43 -20.05 -5.98
C LEU A 301 -1.94 -20.24 -5.94
N GLU A 302 -2.66 -19.21 -6.36
CA GLU A 302 -4.11 -19.29 -6.47
C GLU A 302 -4.53 -20.43 -7.41
N GLY A 303 -5.54 -21.20 -7.01
CA GLY A 303 -6.02 -22.34 -7.77
C GLY A 303 -5.13 -23.59 -7.68
N VAL A 304 -4.04 -23.57 -6.91
CA VAL A 304 -3.18 -24.75 -6.67
C VAL A 304 -3.11 -25.06 -5.17
N PRO A 305 -4.04 -25.86 -4.62
CA PRO A 305 -4.18 -26.08 -3.18
C PRO A 305 -2.91 -26.60 -2.48
N ASP A 306 -2.13 -27.45 -3.16
CA ASP A 306 -0.94 -28.08 -2.58
C ASP A 306 0.36 -27.29 -2.83
N PHE A 307 0.27 -26.14 -3.51
CA PHE A 307 1.46 -25.32 -3.75
C PHE A 307 1.80 -24.50 -2.51
N HIS A 308 2.94 -24.82 -1.90
CA HIS A 308 3.48 -24.12 -0.75
C HIS A 308 5.01 -24.10 -0.81
N VAL A 309 5.60 -22.92 -0.70
CA VAL A 309 7.06 -22.76 -0.66
C VAL A 309 7.44 -21.81 0.47
N ASN A 310 8.26 -22.30 1.40
CA ASN A 310 8.85 -21.45 2.43
C ASN A 310 9.89 -20.54 1.79
N GLY A 311 9.71 -19.24 1.97
CA GLY A 311 10.59 -18.20 1.49
C GLY A 311 11.73 -17.86 2.44
N VAL A 312 12.70 -17.15 1.90
CA VAL A 312 13.85 -16.56 2.57
C VAL A 312 13.68 -15.04 2.49
N LEU A 313 13.86 -14.41 3.64
CA LEU A 313 13.89 -12.96 3.79
C LEU A 313 15.34 -12.47 3.79
N SER A 314 15.52 -11.31 3.16
CA SER A 314 16.76 -10.57 3.09
C SER A 314 17.11 -9.94 4.43
N ARG A 315 18.35 -9.47 4.60
CA ARG A 315 18.84 -8.85 5.84
C ARG A 315 19.98 -7.89 5.57
N GLY A 316 20.04 -6.80 6.31
CA GLY A 316 21.23 -5.96 6.45
C GLY A 316 21.71 -5.37 5.14
N ASN A 317 20.83 -4.64 4.44
CA ASN A 317 21.08 -4.00 3.14
C ASN A 317 21.51 -5.01 2.07
N GLN A 318 20.94 -6.22 2.08
CA GLN A 318 21.20 -7.26 1.08
C GLN A 318 19.91 -7.67 0.37
N TRP A 319 20.07 -8.32 -0.78
CA TRP A 319 19.00 -9.02 -1.48
C TRP A 319 18.90 -10.47 -1.02
N ALA A 320 17.68 -10.96 -0.84
CA ALA A 320 17.38 -12.38 -0.88
C ALA A 320 16.55 -12.69 -2.13
N MET A 321 16.66 -13.93 -2.59
CA MET A 321 15.98 -14.42 -3.78
C MET A 321 15.33 -15.76 -3.47
N ASN A 322 14.04 -15.85 -3.79
CA ASN A 322 13.24 -17.05 -3.70
C ASN A 322 12.97 -17.55 -5.11
N ARG A 323 13.38 -18.79 -5.41
CA ARG A 323 13.19 -19.40 -6.73
C ARG A 323 12.36 -20.66 -6.60
N PHE A 324 11.31 -20.76 -7.39
CA PHE A 324 10.47 -21.95 -7.44
C PHE A 324 9.86 -22.13 -8.82
N GLN A 325 9.54 -23.37 -9.17
CA GLN A 325 8.95 -23.72 -10.45
C GLN A 325 7.43 -23.65 -10.34
N ILE A 326 6.80 -23.00 -11.32
CA ILE A 326 5.34 -22.99 -11.45
C ILE A 326 4.90 -24.41 -11.87
N PRO A 327 3.87 -25.00 -11.25
CA PRO A 327 3.36 -26.32 -11.63
C PRO A 327 3.08 -26.44 -13.13
N GLU A 328 3.40 -27.58 -13.75
CA GLU A 328 3.21 -27.80 -15.20
C GLU A 328 1.73 -27.75 -15.62
N ASN A 329 0.82 -28.00 -14.69
CA ASN A 329 -0.62 -27.96 -14.88
C ASN A 329 -1.28 -26.65 -14.43
N PHE A 330 -0.49 -25.60 -14.21
CA PHE A 330 -1.01 -24.31 -13.75
C PHE A 330 -1.88 -23.65 -14.83
N VAL A 331 -3.10 -23.27 -14.47
CA VAL A 331 -4.11 -22.70 -15.38
C VAL A 331 -4.22 -21.18 -15.28
N GLY A 332 -3.21 -20.54 -14.70
CA GLY A 332 -3.19 -19.12 -14.41
C GLY A 332 -3.80 -18.77 -13.04
N GLY A 333 -3.30 -17.72 -12.43
CA GLY A 333 -3.69 -17.31 -11.07
C GLY A 333 -2.69 -16.37 -10.44
N TYR A 334 -3.01 -15.82 -9.26
CA TYR A 334 -2.11 -14.90 -8.56
C TYR A 334 -1.08 -15.63 -7.71
N LEU A 335 0.15 -15.13 -7.72
CA LEU A 335 1.13 -15.43 -6.68
C LEU A 335 0.83 -14.60 -5.44
N ARG A 336 0.75 -15.26 -4.30
CA ARG A 336 0.59 -14.62 -3.00
C ARG A 336 1.73 -15.03 -2.08
N ALA A 337 2.14 -14.14 -1.20
CA ALA A 337 2.95 -14.49 -0.05
C ALA A 337 2.27 -14.07 1.24
N ARG A 338 2.16 -14.99 2.19
CA ARG A 338 1.91 -14.63 3.58
C ARG A 338 3.24 -14.18 4.17
N TYR A 339 3.28 -12.98 4.71
CA TYR A 339 4.46 -12.42 5.33
C TYR A 339 4.16 -12.07 6.79
N ASP A 340 4.81 -12.78 7.72
CA ASP A 340 4.82 -12.44 9.13
C ASP A 340 5.97 -11.45 9.36
N THR A 341 5.65 -10.20 9.67
CA THR A 341 6.60 -9.11 9.84
C THR A 341 6.87 -8.85 11.31
N THR A 342 7.96 -8.14 11.57
CA THR A 342 8.15 -7.46 12.85
C THR A 342 7.89 -5.97 12.69
N GLN A 343 7.75 -5.29 13.82
CA GLN A 343 7.73 -3.84 13.85
C GLN A 343 8.96 -3.29 13.12
N TYR A 344 8.74 -2.28 12.26
CA TYR A 344 9.76 -1.52 11.55
C TYR A 344 10.50 -2.29 10.45
N ASP A 345 9.74 -2.97 9.58
CA ASP A 345 10.27 -3.59 8.36
C ASP A 345 10.05 -2.68 7.14
N THR A 346 11.12 -2.05 6.65
CA THR A 346 11.10 -1.29 5.39
C THR A 346 11.75 -2.12 4.29
N SER A 347 10.97 -2.67 3.38
CA SER A 347 11.47 -3.61 2.37
C SER A 347 11.05 -3.26 0.95
N SER A 348 11.85 -3.71 -0.02
CA SER A 348 11.53 -3.60 -1.45
C SER A 348 11.36 -4.98 -2.07
N TRP A 349 10.33 -5.17 -2.88
CA TRP A 349 9.98 -6.46 -3.46
C TRP A 349 9.92 -6.42 -4.98
N ARG A 350 10.42 -7.46 -5.64
CA ARG A 350 10.41 -7.60 -7.11
C ARG A 350 10.07 -9.03 -7.52
N LEU A 351 9.35 -9.19 -8.62
CA LEU A 351 9.01 -10.48 -9.23
C LEU A 351 9.72 -10.61 -10.58
N GLU A 352 10.14 -11.81 -10.98
CA GLU A 352 10.66 -12.10 -12.32
C GLU A 352 10.29 -13.52 -12.79
N TYR A 353 10.19 -13.70 -14.11
CA TYR A 353 10.04 -15.01 -14.75
C TYR A 353 11.32 -15.37 -15.52
N GLU A 354 11.80 -16.60 -15.39
CA GLU A 354 12.92 -17.07 -16.21
C GLU A 354 12.47 -17.33 -17.64
N GLY A 355 13.09 -16.67 -18.62
CA GLY A 355 12.86 -16.94 -20.04
C GLY A 355 11.59 -16.33 -20.63
N VAL A 356 10.75 -15.64 -19.84
CA VAL A 356 9.68 -14.78 -20.34
C VAL A 356 10.17 -13.34 -20.29
N VAL A 357 10.41 -12.73 -21.45
CA VAL A 357 10.78 -11.32 -21.56
C VAL A 357 9.49 -10.50 -21.49
N GLY A 358 9.21 -9.91 -20.32
CA GLY A 358 8.05 -9.04 -20.12
C GLY A 358 8.08 -8.38 -18.75
N ASN A 359 7.54 -7.16 -18.65
CA ASN A 359 7.47 -6.39 -17.42
C ASN A 359 6.71 -7.18 -16.36
N THR A 360 7.34 -7.37 -15.20
CA THR A 360 6.75 -8.04 -14.04
C THR A 360 6.12 -7.02 -13.10
N PHE A 361 5.12 -7.47 -12.36
CA PHE A 361 4.23 -6.62 -11.59
C PHE A 361 4.11 -7.14 -10.15
N VAL A 362 3.98 -6.22 -9.17
CA VAL A 362 3.82 -6.53 -7.73
C VAL A 362 2.66 -5.72 -7.15
N ARG A 363 1.64 -6.37 -6.53
CA ARG A 363 0.51 -5.70 -5.86
C ARG A 363 0.48 -6.02 -4.35
N LEU A 364 0.03 -5.06 -3.55
CA LEU A 364 -0.40 -5.34 -2.18
C LEU A 364 -1.92 -5.55 -2.20
N ILE A 365 -2.40 -6.68 -1.70
CA ILE A 365 -3.83 -6.89 -1.43
C ILE A 365 -3.91 -7.28 0.02
N LYS A 366 -4.49 -6.38 0.82
CA LYS A 366 -4.69 -6.64 2.23
C LYS A 366 -5.82 -7.64 2.45
#